data_AF-A0A1T4T9W8-F1
#
_entry.id   AF-A0A1T4T9W8-F1
#
_cell.length_a   1.000
_cell.length_b   1.000
_cell.length_c   1.000
_cell.angle_alpha   90.00
_cell.angle_beta   90.00
_cell.angle_gamma   90.00
#
_symmetry.space_group_name_H-M   'P 1'
#
loop_
_entity.id
_entity.type
_entity.pdbx_description
1 polymer ?
#
loop_
_entity_poly.entity_id
_entity_poly.type
_entity_poly.pdbx_seq_one_letter_code
_entity_poly.pdbx_strand_id
1 'polypeptide(L)'
;MKGVKAVLTISAVLALSLSAGSAYAGERHGTVSTSRGTASVDVSGGCANGSCSRSVNRTGPQGRSMSRQGSVSCDSNAQSCSGSRTTTGPNGTTVTRRGTVSRW
;
A
#
# COMPACT_ATOMS: atom_id res chain seq x y z
N MET A 1 -34.84 60.17 -11.93
CA MET A 1 -33.96 60.16 -13.13
C MET A 1 -32.87 59.12 -12.88
N LYS A 2 -33.06 57.90 -13.38
CA LYS A 2 -32.24 57.25 -14.45
C LYS A 2 -30.79 56.94 -14.02
N GLY A 3 -30.54 55.70 -13.58
CA GLY A 3 -29.55 54.79 -14.21
C GLY A 3 -28.47 54.45 -13.19
N VAL A 4 -27.88 53.27 -13.07
CA VAL A 4 -27.61 52.19 -14.04
C VAL A 4 -27.50 50.87 -13.26
N LYS A 5 -28.09 49.79 -13.80
CA LYS A 5 -27.84 48.40 -13.37
C LYS A 5 -26.49 47.96 -13.92
N ALA A 6 -25.57 47.48 -13.08
CA ALA A 6 -24.41 46.72 -13.52
C ALA A 6 -24.50 45.31 -12.94
N VAL A 7 -25.09 44.42 -13.74
CA VAL A 7 -24.94 42.97 -13.64
C VAL A 7 -23.53 42.65 -14.14
N LEU A 8 -22.70 41.97 -13.34
CA LEU A 8 -21.43 41.40 -13.80
C LEU A 8 -21.40 39.89 -13.50
N THR A 9 -21.87 39.16 -14.50
CA THR A 9 -21.41 37.87 -15.05
C THR A 9 -20.49 36.95 -14.22
N ILE A 10 -21.00 35.73 -14.10
CA ILE A 10 -20.39 34.42 -13.85
C ILE A 10 -19.01 34.25 -14.53
N SER A 11 -18.02 33.70 -13.79
CA SER A 11 -16.95 32.87 -14.36
C SER A 11 -16.36 31.94 -13.29
N ALA A 12 -16.29 30.68 -13.65
CA ALA A 12 -15.97 29.53 -12.81
C ALA A 12 -14.50 29.50 -12.37
N VAL A 13 -14.25 29.01 -11.15
CA VAL A 13 -13.06 28.21 -10.89
C VAL A 13 -13.52 26.89 -10.29
N LEU A 14 -13.54 25.87 -11.15
CA LEU A 14 -13.62 24.47 -10.81
C LEU A 14 -12.33 24.12 -10.05
N ALA A 15 -12.30 24.27 -8.73
CA ALA A 15 -11.17 23.78 -7.94
C ALA A 15 -11.32 22.27 -7.80
N LEU A 16 -10.49 21.55 -8.56
CA LEU A 16 -10.39 20.09 -8.64
C LEU A 16 -10.63 19.44 -7.28
N SER A 17 -11.63 18.57 -7.21
CA SER A 17 -11.69 17.54 -6.19
C SER A 17 -10.39 16.74 -6.31
N LEU A 18 -9.43 17.03 -5.45
CA LEU A 18 -8.24 16.22 -5.28
C LEU A 18 -8.73 14.89 -4.73
N SER A 19 -9.05 13.93 -5.60
CA SER A 19 -9.12 12.54 -5.21
C SER A 19 -7.70 12.15 -4.85
N ALA A 20 -7.30 12.46 -3.61
CA ALA A 20 -6.21 11.77 -2.97
C ALA A 20 -6.64 10.30 -2.99
N GLY A 21 -6.13 9.54 -3.97
CA GLY A 21 -6.29 8.10 -4.01
C GLY A 21 -5.88 7.62 -2.62
N SER A 22 -6.86 7.17 -1.84
CA SER A 22 -6.70 6.97 -0.42
C SER A 22 -5.49 6.07 -0.22
N ALA A 23 -4.50 6.55 0.52
CA ALA A 23 -3.44 5.73 1.07
C ALA A 23 -4.13 4.66 1.92
N TYR A 24 -4.42 3.49 1.33
CA TYR A 24 -5.09 2.42 2.03
C TYR A 24 -4.06 1.72 2.91
N ALA A 25 -3.74 2.37 4.03
CA ALA A 25 -3.09 1.73 5.16
C ALA A 25 -4.16 0.85 5.82
N GLY A 26 -4.05 -0.45 5.62
CA GLY A 26 -5.06 -1.40 6.02
C GLY A 26 -4.46 -2.59 6.75
N GLU A 27 -5.13 -2.98 7.83
CA GLU A 27 -4.87 -4.20 8.55
C GLU A 27 -5.89 -5.26 8.15
N ARG A 28 -5.42 -6.49 7.96
CA ARG A 28 -6.27 -7.64 7.65
C ARG A 28 -5.80 -8.80 8.49
N HIS A 29 -6.75 -9.39 9.20
CA HIS A 29 -6.56 -10.62 9.93
C HIS A 29 -7.38 -11.73 9.27
N GLY A 30 -6.85 -12.95 9.25
CA GLY A 30 -7.57 -14.11 8.75
C GLY A 30 -7.12 -15.39 9.45
N THR A 31 -8.08 -16.27 9.70
CA THR A 31 -7.84 -17.58 10.30
C THR A 31 -8.43 -18.68 9.44
N VAL A 32 -7.79 -19.84 9.39
CA VAL A 32 -8.33 -21.04 8.77
C VAL A 32 -8.13 -22.23 9.70
N SER A 33 -9.22 -22.91 10.02
CA SER A 33 -9.20 -24.12 10.85
C SER A 33 -9.32 -25.36 9.97
N THR A 34 -8.44 -26.33 10.20
CA THR A 34 -8.44 -27.63 9.50
C THR A 34 -8.34 -28.75 10.53
N SER A 35 -8.47 -30.01 10.09
CA SER A 35 -8.23 -31.18 10.97
C SER A 35 -6.81 -31.24 11.54
N ARG A 36 -5.86 -30.48 10.97
CA ARG A 36 -4.48 -30.36 11.45
C ARG A 36 -4.27 -29.16 12.39
N GLY A 37 -5.35 -28.51 12.84
CA GLY A 37 -5.37 -27.32 13.68
C GLY A 37 -5.59 -26.01 12.91
N THR A 38 -5.46 -24.89 13.61
CA THR A 38 -5.78 -23.54 13.11
C THR A 38 -4.53 -22.77 12.70
N ALA A 39 -4.54 -22.18 11.51
CA ALA A 39 -3.52 -21.25 11.06
C ALA A 39 -4.09 -19.83 11.00
N SER A 40 -3.24 -18.85 11.25
CA SER A 40 -3.60 -17.43 11.25
C SER A 40 -2.65 -16.63 10.37
N VAL A 41 -3.15 -15.52 9.83
CA VAL A 41 -2.37 -14.55 9.09
C VAL A 41 -2.78 -13.14 9.46
N ASP A 42 -1.78 -12.34 9.75
CA ASP A 42 -1.88 -10.91 10.00
C ASP A 42 -1.15 -10.19 8.89
N VAL A 43 -1.81 -9.19 8.32
CA VAL A 43 -1.28 -8.39 7.23
C VAL A 43 -1.52 -6.94 7.56
N SER A 44 -0.47 -6.14 7.49
CA SER A 44 -0.57 -4.69 7.51
C SER A 44 0.21 -4.12 6.32
N GLY A 45 -0.19 -2.96 5.84
CA GLY A 45 0.52 -2.30 4.77
C GLY A 45 -0.28 -1.14 4.21
N GLY A 46 0.42 -0.30 3.46
CA GLY A 46 -0.16 0.89 2.85
C GLY A 46 0.75 1.49 1.81
N CYS A 47 0.18 2.40 1.05
CA CYS A 47 0.87 3.13 -0.01
C CYS A 47 0.69 4.62 0.18
N ALA A 48 1.77 5.39 0.07
CA ALA A 48 1.75 6.84 0.06
C ALA A 48 2.87 7.35 -0.86
N ASN A 49 2.58 8.41 -1.62
CA ASN A 49 3.57 9.13 -2.43
C ASN A 49 4.45 8.23 -3.32
N GLY A 50 3.83 7.33 -4.10
CA GLY A 50 4.55 6.41 -5.00
C GLY A 50 5.34 5.30 -4.30
N SER A 51 5.24 5.19 -2.98
CA SER A 51 5.88 4.15 -2.17
C SER A 51 4.86 3.31 -1.42
N CYS A 52 5.01 1.99 -1.46
CA CYS A 52 4.17 1.04 -0.75
C CYS A 52 5.01 0.19 0.20
N SER A 53 4.45 -0.15 1.34
CA SER A 53 5.02 -1.10 2.29
C SER A 53 3.99 -2.16 2.69
N ARG A 54 4.46 -3.37 3.00
CA ARG A 54 3.62 -4.47 3.46
C ARG A 54 4.37 -5.35 4.43
N SER A 55 3.76 -5.60 5.59
CA SER A 55 4.15 -6.60 6.57
C SER A 55 3.14 -7.74 6.59
N VAL A 56 3.62 -8.96 6.74
CA VAL A 56 2.83 -10.17 6.86
C VAL A 56 3.43 -11.01 7.97
N ASN A 57 2.60 -11.46 8.90
CA ASN A 57 2.94 -12.49 9.86
C ASN A 57 1.99 -13.68 9.67
N ARG A 58 2.52 -14.89 9.60
CA ARG A 58 1.76 -16.12 9.40
C ARG A 58 2.12 -17.10 10.50
N THR A 59 1.13 -17.60 11.21
CA THR A 59 1.32 -18.59 12.27
C THR A 59 0.61 -19.88 11.88
N GLY A 60 1.37 -20.98 11.82
CA GLY A 60 0.82 -22.29 11.52
C GLY A 60 0.18 -22.95 12.75
N PRO A 61 -0.54 -24.07 12.57
CA PRO A 61 -1.19 -24.80 13.66
C PRO A 61 -0.26 -25.30 14.77
N GLN A 62 1.03 -25.44 14.45
CA GLN A 62 2.08 -25.88 15.37
C GLN A 62 2.73 -24.69 16.11
N GLY A 63 2.14 -23.48 16.04
CA GLY A 63 2.66 -22.26 16.65
C GLY A 63 3.88 -21.64 15.94
N ARG A 64 4.42 -22.31 14.92
CA ARG A 64 5.57 -21.83 14.15
C ARG A 64 5.17 -20.68 13.24
N SER A 65 5.91 -19.58 13.32
CA SER A 65 5.58 -18.34 12.63
C SER A 65 6.56 -17.99 11.52
N MET A 66 6.08 -17.31 10.49
CA MET A 66 6.89 -16.74 9.42
C MET A 66 6.50 -15.28 9.25
N SER A 67 7.50 -14.41 9.12
CA SER A 67 7.29 -12.98 8.91
C SER A 67 7.88 -12.54 7.58
N ARG A 68 7.23 -11.57 6.94
CA ARG A 68 7.69 -10.96 5.68
C ARG A 68 7.38 -9.49 5.69
N GLN A 69 8.42 -8.69 5.45
CA GLN A 69 8.31 -7.25 5.29
C GLN A 69 8.86 -6.89 3.92
N GLY A 70 8.28 -5.89 3.28
CA GLY A 70 8.84 -5.35 2.06
C GLY A 70 8.29 -3.99 1.72
N SER A 71 9.03 -3.29 0.88
CA SER A 71 8.67 -2.00 0.33
C SER A 71 8.97 -1.95 -1.16
N VAL A 72 8.22 -1.12 -1.86
CA VAL A 72 8.44 -0.77 -3.25
C VAL A 72 8.25 0.74 -3.40
N SER A 73 9.12 1.37 -4.17
CA SER A 73 9.05 2.78 -4.52
C SER A 73 9.15 2.91 -6.03
N CYS A 74 8.20 3.64 -6.61
CA CYS A 74 8.11 3.89 -8.04
C CYS A 74 8.38 5.35 -8.31
N ASP A 75 9.29 5.61 -9.26
CA ASP A 75 9.53 6.94 -9.80
C ASP A 75 8.81 7.05 -11.15
N SER A 76 7.83 7.95 -11.23
CA SER A 76 7.02 8.16 -12.42
C SER A 76 7.81 8.78 -13.57
N ASN A 77 8.83 9.60 -13.26
CA ASN A 77 9.64 10.26 -14.29
C ASN A 77 10.59 9.25 -14.95
N ALA A 78 11.22 8.41 -14.14
CA ALA A 78 12.09 7.33 -14.60
C ALA A 78 11.33 6.09 -15.09
N GLN A 79 9.99 6.08 -15.04
CA GLN A 79 9.13 4.95 -15.40
C GLN A 79 9.63 3.62 -14.80
N SER A 80 10.10 3.67 -13.56
CA SER A 80 10.77 2.55 -12.90
C SER A 80 10.30 2.38 -11.46
N CYS A 81 10.31 1.13 -11.00
CA CYS A 81 10.00 0.76 -9.63
C CYS A 81 11.11 -0.10 -9.07
N SER A 82 11.56 0.21 -7.87
CA SER A 82 12.52 -0.59 -7.12
C SER A 82 11.91 -1.03 -5.80
N GLY A 83 12.28 -2.22 -5.34
CA GLY A 83 11.73 -2.76 -4.10
C GLY A 83 12.65 -3.74 -3.42
N SER A 84 12.36 -3.94 -2.14
CA SER A 84 13.03 -4.91 -1.30
C SER A 84 12.03 -5.69 -0.47
N ARG A 85 12.34 -6.95 -0.21
CA ARG A 85 11.53 -7.83 0.61
C ARG A 85 12.43 -8.73 1.42
N THR A 86 12.19 -8.77 2.71
CA THR A 86 12.80 -9.69 3.66
C THR A 86 11.76 -10.69 4.13
N THR A 87 12.20 -11.93 4.35
CA THR A 87 11.35 -13.01 4.84
C THR A 87 12.12 -13.83 5.84
N THR A 88 11.61 -13.92 7.05
CA THR A 88 12.17 -14.69 8.14
C THR A 88 11.27 -15.89 8.41
N GLY A 89 11.85 -17.08 8.29
CA GLY A 89 11.15 -18.33 8.56
C GLY A 89 11.11 -18.66 10.05
N PRO A 90 10.36 -19.72 10.42
CA PRO A 90 10.18 -20.14 11.81
C PRO A 90 11.46 -20.61 12.52
N ASN A 91 12.54 -20.86 11.77
CA ASN A 91 13.84 -21.22 12.31
C ASN A 91 14.80 -20.02 12.42
N GLY A 92 14.31 -18.79 12.24
CA GLY A 92 15.13 -17.57 12.24
C GLY A 92 15.91 -17.31 10.94
N THR A 93 15.98 -18.28 10.02
CA THR A 93 16.62 -18.10 8.72
C THR A 93 15.91 -17.02 7.92
N THR A 94 16.70 -16.07 7.41
CA THR A 94 16.19 -14.88 6.73
C THR A 94 16.70 -14.82 5.30
N VAL A 95 15.80 -14.47 4.37
CA VAL A 95 16.14 -14.22 2.96
C VAL A 95 15.67 -12.83 2.56
N THR A 96 16.59 -12.05 2.02
CA THR A 96 16.31 -10.72 1.46
C THR A 96 16.43 -10.76 -0.05
N ARG A 97 15.45 -10.19 -0.75
CA ARG A 97 15.44 -10.04 -2.21
C ARG A 97 15.25 -8.57 -2.54
N ARG A 98 15.96 -8.11 -3.56
CA ARG A 98 15.81 -6.77 -4.14
C ARG A 98 15.64 -6.91 -5.64
N GLY A 99 14.92 -5.97 -6.24
CA GLY A 99 14.71 -5.95 -7.67
C GLY A 99 14.24 -4.59 -8.13
N THR A 100 14.50 -4.33 -9.41
CA THR A 100 14.05 -3.13 -10.11
C THR A 100 13.39 -3.55 -11.40
N VAL A 101 12.30 -2.90 -11.75
CA VAL A 101 11.62 -3.01 -13.04
C VAL A 101 11.53 -1.63 -13.65
N SER A 102 11.87 -1.51 -14.92
CA SER A 102 11.81 -0.26 -15.68
C SER A 102 11.16 -0.51 -17.03
N ARG A 103 10.47 0.51 -17.54
CA ARG A 103 9.95 0.52 -18.91
C ARG A 103 10.90 1.28 -19.82
N TRP A 104 11.33 0.65 -20.91
CA TRP A 104 12.19 1.23 -21.96
C TRP A 104 11.34 1.63 -23.16
#